data_AF-A0A5E4PLN5-F1
#
_entry.id   AF-A0A5E4PLN5-F1
#
_cell.length_a   1.000
_cell.length_b   1.000
_cell.length_c   1.000
_cell.angle_alpha   90.00
_cell.angle_beta   90.00
_cell.angle_gamma   90.00
#
_symmetry.space_group_name_H-M   'P 1'
#
loop_
_entity.id
_entity.type
_entity.pdbx_description
1 polymer ?
#
loop_
_entity_poly.entity_id
_entity_poly.type
_entity_poly.pdbx_seq_one_letter_code
_entity_poly.pdbx_strand_id
1 'polypeptide(L)'
;MMTPILSAAPDSPEEYYSRLHSTVRNTVERCTGVLKARWRCMLKHRALHYDAVKAGKIENACVVLNNIANSQNIPMPDYDQRSDVEMDQKHQVFTEAANEAHDNAWHIFVQRLWILL
;
A
#
# COMPACT_ATOMS: atom_id res chain seq x y z
N MET A 1 -13.75 -6.59 9.30
CA MET A 1 -12.92 -7.22 10.35
C MET A 1 -11.79 -7.99 9.68
N MET A 2 -10.61 -7.38 9.59
CA MET A 2 -9.36 -7.96 9.05
C MET A 2 -8.20 -7.61 10.01
N THR A 3 -8.49 -7.65 11.31
CA THR A 3 -7.54 -7.30 12.37
C THR A 3 -7.21 -8.59 13.10
N PRO A 4 -5.93 -8.97 13.22
CA PRO A 4 -5.54 -10.14 14.01
C PRO A 4 -6.02 -9.99 15.46
N ILE A 5 -6.55 -11.06 16.05
CA ILE A 5 -6.93 -11.08 17.46
C ILE A 5 -5.65 -11.34 18.25
N LEU A 6 -5.14 -10.29 18.89
CA LEU A 6 -3.97 -10.37 19.77
C LEU A 6 -4.37 -11.10 21.05
N SER A 7 -3.56 -12.08 21.47
CA SER A 7 -3.79 -12.86 22.69
C SER A 7 -5.05 -13.73 22.68
N ALA A 8 -5.36 -14.37 21.55
CA ALA A 8 -6.35 -15.44 21.50
C ALA A 8 -5.96 -16.59 22.44
N ALA A 9 -6.94 -17.22 23.10
CA ALA A 9 -6.68 -18.36 23.96
C ALA A 9 -6.13 -19.54 23.13
N PRO A 10 -5.20 -20.35 23.67
CA PRO A 10 -4.70 -21.52 22.96
C PRO A 10 -5.84 -22.49 22.63
N ASP A 11 -5.80 -23.07 21.42
CA ASP A 11 -6.81 -23.96 20.84
C ASP A 11 -8.20 -23.32 20.63
N SER A 12 -8.28 -21.99 20.65
CA SER A 12 -9.52 -21.27 20.38
C SER A 12 -9.77 -21.09 18.87
N PRO A 13 -11.05 -20.97 18.43
CA PRO A 13 -11.39 -20.55 17.08
C PRO A 13 -10.71 -19.25 16.64
N GLU A 14 -10.48 -18.33 17.59
CA GLU A 14 -9.82 -17.04 17.39
C GLU A 14 -8.33 -17.20 17.06
N GLU A 15 -7.61 -18.12 17.73
CA GLU A 15 -6.22 -18.43 17.41
C GLU A 15 -6.12 -19.05 16.02
N TYR A 16 -7.02 -19.98 15.70
CA TYR A 16 -7.09 -20.60 14.38
C TYR A 16 -7.30 -19.56 13.27
N TYR A 17 -8.24 -18.63 13.47
CA TYR A 17 -8.47 -17.52 12.56
C TYR A 17 -7.23 -16.62 12.41
N SER A 18 -6.62 -16.18 13.52
CA SER A 18 -5.45 -15.31 13.50
C SER A 18 -4.24 -15.95 12.80
N ARG A 19 -4.05 -17.27 12.97
CA ARG A 19 -3.00 -18.04 12.28
C ARG A 19 -3.23 -18.11 10.78
N LEU A 20 -4.46 -18.43 10.36
CA LEU A 20 -4.83 -18.44 8.94
C LEU A 20 -4.68 -17.05 8.32
N HIS A 21 -5.21 -16.03 8.97
CA HIS A 21 -5.13 -14.65 8.52
C HIS A 21 -3.68 -14.19 8.35
N SER A 22 -2.82 -14.46 9.33
CA SER A 22 -1.38 -14.16 9.25
C SER A 22 -0.71 -14.89 8.08
N THR A 23 -1.06 -16.15 7.84
CA THR A 23 -0.51 -16.95 6.74
C THR A 23 -0.90 -16.37 5.37
N VAL A 24 -2.18 -16.02 5.20
CA VAL A 24 -2.69 -15.39 3.98
C VAL A 24 -2.01 -14.04 3.76
N ARG A 25 -1.95 -13.19 4.80
CA ARG A 25 -1.31 -11.87 4.71
C ARG A 25 0.16 -11.99 4.31
N ASN A 26 0.92 -12.88 4.95
CA ASN A 26 2.32 -13.12 4.62
C ASN A 26 2.50 -13.55 3.16
N THR A 27 1.61 -14.39 2.66
CA THR A 27 1.64 -14.85 1.26
C THR A 27 1.38 -13.70 0.29
N VAL A 28 0.35 -12.89 0.56
CA VAL A 28 0.00 -11.72 -0.24
C VAL A 28 1.13 -10.69 -0.22
N GLU A 29 1.67 -10.36 0.94
CA GLU A 29 2.77 -9.39 1.08
C GLU A 29 4.03 -9.81 0.34
N ARG A 30 4.38 -11.10 0.40
CA ARG A 30 5.51 -11.63 -0.39
C ARG A 30 5.25 -11.54 -1.88
N CYS A 31 4.04 -11.89 -2.34
CA CYS A 31 3.65 -11.78 -3.74
C CYS A 31 3.75 -10.32 -4.22
N THR A 32 3.14 -9.40 -3.49
CA THR A 32 3.19 -7.96 -3.77
C THR A 32 4.63 -7.44 -3.78
N GLY A 33 5.48 -7.88 -2.86
CA GLY A 33 6.90 -7.51 -2.81
C GLY A 33 7.65 -7.90 -4.10
N VAL A 34 7.45 -9.12 -4.60
CA VAL A 34 8.04 -9.59 -5.86
C VAL A 34 7.53 -8.78 -7.05
N LEU A 35 6.22 -8.53 -7.12
CA LEU A 35 5.62 -7.76 -8.21
C LEU A 35 6.11 -6.31 -8.23
N LYS A 36 6.21 -5.66 -7.06
CA LYS A 36 6.74 -4.29 -6.92
C LYS A 36 8.19 -4.18 -7.36
N ALA A 37 9.00 -5.20 -7.07
CA ALA A 37 10.40 -5.21 -7.50
C ALA A 37 10.53 -5.32 -9.03
N ARG A 38 9.61 -6.03 -9.70
CA ARG A 38 9.69 -6.28 -11.16
C ARG A 38 8.99 -5.22 -11.99
N TRP A 39 7.86 -4.70 -11.52
CA TRP A 39 6.98 -3.85 -12.31
C TRP A 39 6.92 -2.44 -11.73
N ARG A 40 7.54 -1.48 -12.41
CA ARG A 40 7.56 -0.06 -11.99
C ARG A 40 6.17 0.57 -11.85
N CYS A 41 5.15 0.03 -12.54
CA CYS A 41 3.77 0.51 -12.43
C CYS A 41 3.14 0.21 -11.06
N MET A 42 3.67 -0.78 -10.33
CA MET A 42 3.32 -1.09 -8.94
C MET A 42 4.12 -0.18 -8.01
N LEU A 43 4.10 1.14 -8.24
CA LEU A 43 4.85 2.13 -7.47
C LEU A 43 4.68 1.89 -5.96
N LYS A 44 5.78 2.07 -5.21
CA LYS A 44 5.84 1.85 -3.76
C LYS A 44 5.09 2.92 -2.95
N HIS A 45 4.59 3.95 -3.63
CA HIS A 45 3.94 5.10 -3.01
C HIS A 45 2.72 4.67 -2.18
N ARG A 46 2.61 5.17 -0.94
CA ARG A 46 1.55 4.80 0.00
C ARG A 46 0.18 5.40 -0.34
N ALA A 47 0.10 6.27 -1.35
CA ALA A 47 -1.15 6.84 -1.82
C ALA A 47 -1.77 5.96 -2.92
N LEU A 48 -3.03 5.59 -2.72
CA LEU A 48 -3.81 4.84 -3.69
C LEU A 48 -4.23 5.79 -4.83
N HIS A 49 -3.41 5.91 -5.87
CA HIS A 49 -3.70 6.76 -7.04
C HIS A 49 -4.85 6.24 -7.92
N TYR A 50 -5.26 4.99 -7.71
CA TYR A 50 -6.29 4.31 -8.49
C TYR A 50 -7.38 3.79 -7.57
N ASP A 51 -8.65 3.96 -7.96
CA ASP A 51 -9.75 3.27 -7.29
C ASP A 51 -9.44 1.77 -7.12
N ALA A 52 -9.94 1.16 -6.03
CA ALA A 52 -9.66 -0.22 -5.67
C ALA A 52 -9.93 -1.21 -6.82
N VAL A 53 -10.98 -0.98 -7.61
CA VAL A 53 -11.30 -1.84 -8.77
C VAL A 53 -10.21 -1.73 -9.84
N LYS A 54 -9.68 -0.53 -10.07
CA LYS A 54 -8.63 -0.28 -11.05
C LYS A 54 -7.28 -0.81 -10.57
N ALA A 55 -6.97 -0.63 -9.29
CA ALA A 55 -5.77 -1.20 -8.67
C ALA A 55 -5.73 -2.74 -8.80
N GLY A 56 -6.86 -3.41 -8.53
CA GLY A 56 -6.96 -4.88 -8.67
C GLY A 56 -6.75 -5.35 -10.11
N LYS A 57 -7.21 -4.60 -11.12
CA LYS A 57 -6.95 -4.93 -12.53
C LYS A 57 -5.47 -4.82 -12.89
N ILE A 58 -4.78 -3.80 -12.37
CA ILE A 58 -3.33 -3.62 -12.57
C ILE A 58 -2.57 -4.78 -11.92
N GLU A 59 -2.92 -5.12 -10.68
CA GLU A 59 -2.28 -6.22 -9.95
C GLU A 59 -2.45 -7.56 -10.67
N ASN A 60 -3.67 -7.87 -11.14
CA ASN A 60 -3.93 -9.10 -11.90
C ASN A 60 -3.12 -9.16 -13.20
N ALA A 61 -3.03 -8.06 -13.94
CA ALA A 61 -2.19 -7.98 -15.14
C ALA A 61 -0.70 -8.24 -14.80
N CYS A 62 -0.20 -7.66 -13.70
CA CYS A 62 1.18 -7.87 -13.24
C CYS A 62 1.45 -9.33 -12.87
N VAL A 63 0.49 -10.03 -12.24
CA VAL A 63 0.59 -11.46 -11.92
C VAL A 63 0.70 -12.29 -13.20
N VAL A 64 -0.19 -12.05 -14.17
CA VAL A 64 -0.17 -12.76 -15.46
C VAL A 64 1.17 -12.56 -16.17
N LEU A 65 1.63 -11.31 -16.27
CA LEU A 65 2.91 -10.98 -16.89
C LEU A 65 4.09 -11.60 -16.13
N ASN A 66 4.04 -11.65 -14.80
CA ASN A 66 5.09 -12.27 -14.00
C ASN A 66 5.17 -13.78 -14.25
N ASN A 67 4.03 -14.45 -14.38
CA ASN A 67 3.98 -15.87 -14.70
C ASN A 67 4.57 -16.16 -16.08
N ILE A 68 4.24 -15.33 -17.08
CA ILE A 68 4.84 -15.43 -18.42
C ILE A 68 6.35 -15.22 -18.34
N ALA A 69 6.80 -14.16 -17.66
CA ALA A 69 8.23 -13.85 -17.54
C ALA A 69 9.01 -14.96 -16.82
N ASN A 70 8.42 -15.59 -15.80
CA ASN A 70 9.01 -16.75 -15.13
C ASN A 70 9.07 -17.98 -16.05
N SER A 71 8.01 -18.24 -16.84
CA SER A 71 8.01 -19.36 -17.80
C SER A 71 9.09 -19.22 -18.88
N GLN A 72 9.42 -17.98 -19.24
CA GLN A 72 10.43 -17.64 -20.24
C GLN A 72 11.81 -17.39 -19.62
N ASN A 73 11.99 -17.60 -18.31
CA ASN A 73 13.22 -17.31 -17.57
C ASN A 73 13.77 -15.89 -17.79
N ILE A 74 12.87 -14.91 -17.93
CA ILE A 74 13.26 -13.51 -18.07
C ILE A 74 13.87 -13.07 -16.73
N PRO A 75 15.12 -12.57 -16.71
CA PRO A 75 15.77 -12.14 -15.49
C PRO A 75 15.04 -10.93 -14.88
N MET A 76 15.28 -10.70 -13.60
CA MET A 76 14.77 -9.50 -12.96
C MET A 76 15.45 -8.26 -13.57
N PRO A 77 14.70 -7.23 -13.97
CA PRO A 77 15.30 -5.97 -14.38
C PRO A 77 16.10 -5.34 -13.23
N ASP A 78 17.29 -4.83 -13.55
CA ASP A 78 18.11 -4.06 -12.61
C ASP A 78 17.66 -2.60 -12.66
N TYR A 79 16.85 -2.21 -11.69
CA TYR A 79 16.43 -0.81 -11.52
C TYR A 79 17.31 -0.16 -10.45
N ASP A 80 17.88 1.00 -10.76
CA ASP A 80 18.58 1.83 -9.76
C ASP A 80 17.56 2.33 -8.71
N GLN A 81 17.56 1.66 -7.56
CA GLN A 81 16.68 1.93 -6.43
C GLN A 81 16.81 3.37 -5.89
N ARG A 82 17.93 4.08 -6.15
CA ARG A 82 18.07 5.48 -5.71
C ARG A 82 17.02 6.40 -6.31
N SER A 83 16.69 6.21 -7.59
CA SER A 83 15.74 7.06 -8.30
C SER A 83 14.31 6.97 -7.75
N ASP A 84 13.91 5.78 -7.30
CA ASP A 84 12.57 5.54 -6.76
C ASP A 84 12.43 6.06 -5.31
N VAL A 85 13.50 6.05 -4.51
CA VAL A 85 13.52 6.59 -3.12
C VAL A 85 13.38 8.11 -3.12
N GLU A 86 14.09 8.81 -4.00
CA GLU A 86 14.00 10.27 -4.10
C GLU A 86 12.62 10.76 -4.53
N MET A 87 11.96 10.03 -5.43
CA MET A 87 10.61 10.34 -5.88
C MET A 87 9.56 10.13 -4.77
N ASP A 88 9.70 9.06 -3.99
CA ASP A 88 8.82 8.76 -2.84
C ASP A 88 8.94 9.81 -1.74
N GLN A 89 10.18 10.26 -1.43
CA GLN A 89 10.41 11.34 -0.46
C GLN A 89 9.75 12.65 -0.88
N LYS A 90 9.93 13.07 -2.14
CA LYS A 90 9.31 14.32 -2.65
C LYS A 90 7.78 14.28 -2.57
N HIS A 91 7.18 13.12 -2.83
CA HIS A 91 5.73 12.98 -2.85
C HIS A 91 5.15 12.87 -1.43
N GLN A 92 5.86 12.24 -0.48
CA GLN A 92 5.51 12.28 0.95
C GLN A 92 5.51 13.72 1.50
N VAL A 93 6.58 14.47 1.24
CA VAL A 93 6.69 15.88 1.64
C VAL A 93 5.57 16.73 1.04
N PHE A 94 5.21 16.50 -0.22
CA PHE A 94 4.09 17.20 -0.86
C PHE A 94 2.74 16.83 -0.22
N THR A 95 2.52 15.56 0.09
CA THR A 95 1.26 15.08 0.70
C THR A 95 1.10 15.61 2.12
N GLU A 96 2.17 15.63 2.90
CA GLU A 96 2.19 16.20 4.25
C GLU A 96 1.90 17.70 4.23
N ALA A 97 2.54 18.45 3.32
CA ALA A 97 2.29 19.89 3.16
C ALA A 97 0.83 20.17 2.74
N ALA A 98 0.23 19.33 1.89
CA ALA A 98 -1.17 19.48 1.49
C ALA A 98 -2.15 19.20 2.66
N ASN A 99 -1.87 18.18 3.48
CA ASN A 99 -2.66 17.86 4.67
C ASN A 99 -2.55 18.96 5.72
N GLU A 100 -1.34 19.50 5.94
CA GLU A 100 -1.12 20.60 6.87
C GLU A 100 -1.83 21.88 6.40
N ALA A 101 -1.78 22.21 5.11
CA ALA A 101 -2.50 23.35 4.56
C ALA A 101 -4.03 23.20 4.71
N HIS A 102 -4.55 21.99 4.51
CA HIS A 102 -5.95 21.66 4.73
C HIS A 102 -6.33 21.84 6.21
N ASP A 103 -5.59 21.25 7.14
CA ASP A 103 -5.85 21.34 8.58
C ASP A 103 -5.78 22.78 9.09
N ASN A 104 -4.82 23.56 8.59
CA ASN A 104 -4.71 24.99 8.86
C ASN A 104 -5.92 25.78 8.32
N ALA A 105 -6.39 25.47 7.12
CA ALA A 105 -7.56 26.12 6.52
C ALA A 105 -8.85 25.79 7.31
N TRP A 106 -9.03 24.54 7.73
CA TRP A 106 -10.15 24.14 8.60
C TRP A 106 -10.08 24.82 9.96
N HIS A 107 -8.90 24.91 10.56
CA HIS A 107 -8.72 25.58 11.85
C HIS A 107 -9.06 27.08 11.76
N ILE A 108 -8.59 27.77 10.71
CA ILE A 108 -8.93 29.19 10.44
C ILE A 108 -10.43 29.35 10.20
N PHE A 109 -11.05 28.44 9.44
CA PHE A 109 -12.48 28.45 9.17
C PHE A 109 -13.30 28.29 10.45
N VAL A 110 -12.96 27.31 11.30
CA VAL A 110 -13.61 27.07 12.59
C VAL A 110 -13.43 28.28 13.53
N GLN A 111 -12.23 28.86 13.61
CA GLN A 111 -11.97 30.05 14.44
C GLN A 111 -12.77 31.29 13.97
N ARG A 112 -12.94 31.48 12.66
CA ARG A 112 -13.70 32.61 12.11
C ARG A 112 -15.21 32.42 12.19
N LEU A 113 -15.70 31.18 12.11
CA LEU A 113 -17.12 30.86 12.21
C LEU A 113 -17.64 30.91 13.67
N TRP A 114 -16.77 30.67 14.66
CA TRP A 114 -17.14 30.66 16.09
C TRP A 114 -17.19 32.05 16.75
N ILE A 115 -16.64 33.09 16.11
CA ILE A 115 -16.69 34.49 16.59
C ILE A 115 -17.94 35.24 16.06
N LEU A 116 -18.68 34.64 15.12
CA LEU A 116 -19.88 35.21 14.49
C LEU A 116 -21.21 34.62 15.01
N LEU A 117 -21.16 33.75 16.03
CA LEU A 117 -22.29 33.23 16.81
C LEU A 117 -22.15 33.70 18.26
#